data_AF-A0A7Y9KJU0-F1
#
_entry.id   AF-A0A7Y9KJU0-F1
#
_cell.length_a   1.000
_cell.length_b   1.000
_cell.length_c   1.000
_cell.angle_alpha   90.00
_cell.angle_beta   90.00
_cell.angle_gamma   90.00
#
_symmetry.space_group_name_H-M   'P 1'
#
loop_
_entity.id
_entity.type
_entity.pdbx_description
1 polymer ?
#
loop_
_entity_poly.entity_id
_entity_poly.type
_entity_poly.pdbx_seq_one_letter_code
_entity_poly.pdbx_strand_id
1 'polypeptide(L)' 'MATPTTSRANELSHTYLSPEQVARMLPGITTARLAMWRYEGKGPKFRKAGRSVLYALDEVEAWIESTVRQSTSDDDW' A
#
# COMPACT_ATOMS: atom_id res chain seq x y z
N MET A 1 12.05 18.20 8.02
CA MET A 1 11.39 17.03 8.64
C MET A 1 9.97 16.98 8.06
N ALA A 2 9.75 16.28 6.95
CA ALA A 2 8.45 16.29 6.27
C ALA A 2 7.62 15.11 6.77
N THR A 3 6.74 15.35 7.74
CA THR A 3 5.62 14.47 8.02
C THR A 3 4.60 14.66 6.88
N PRO A 4 4.28 13.65 6.05
CA PRO A 4 3.08 13.77 5.25
C PRO A 4 1.89 13.74 6.21
N THR A 5 1.31 14.91 6.38
CA THR A 5 0.00 15.17 6.97
C THR A 5 -1.04 14.28 6.30
N THR A 6 -1.29 13.07 6.83
CA THR A 6 -2.52 12.34 6.50
C THR A 6 -3.64 12.96 7.32
N SER A 7 -4.20 14.08 6.85
CA SER A 7 -5.31 14.76 7.51
C SER A 7 -6.42 15.13 6.52
N ARG A 8 -7.61 14.57 6.81
CA ARG A 8 -8.92 15.25 6.81
C ARG A 8 -9.79 15.39 5.53
N ALA A 9 -9.73 14.55 4.51
CA ALA A 9 -10.68 14.69 3.39
C ALA A 9 -11.04 13.39 2.66
N ASN A 10 -11.91 12.55 3.23
CA ASN A 10 -12.72 11.65 2.38
C ASN A 10 -14.00 11.22 3.11
N GLU A 11 -14.89 12.21 3.27
CA GLU A 11 -16.33 12.00 3.31
C GLU A 11 -16.72 11.78 1.83
N LEU A 12 -16.84 10.57 1.27
CA LEU A 12 -18.10 9.79 1.27
C LEU A 12 -17.99 8.43 0.50
N SER A 13 -16.80 7.97 0.08
CA SER A 13 -16.67 6.64 -0.57
C SER A 13 -15.24 6.10 -0.50
N HIS A 14 -14.79 5.69 0.68
CA HIS A 14 -13.55 4.91 0.78
C HIS A 14 -13.78 3.49 0.26
N THR A 15 -13.32 3.22 -0.96
CA THR A 15 -13.29 1.86 -1.51
C THR A 15 -12.25 1.05 -0.74
N TYR A 16 -12.73 0.17 0.13
CA TYR A 16 -11.88 -0.82 0.79
C TYR A 16 -11.75 -2.04 -0.10
N LEU A 17 -10.50 -2.46 -0.29
CA LEU A 17 -10.13 -3.61 -1.07
C LEU A 17 -9.68 -4.75 -0.17
N SER A 18 -10.15 -5.94 -0.51
CA SER A 18 -9.66 -7.20 0.04
C SER A 18 -8.25 -7.48 -0.52
N PRO A 19 -7.43 -8.33 0.12
CA PRO A 19 -6.10 -8.67 -0.38
C PRO A 19 -6.16 -9.26 -1.80
N GLU A 20 -7.22 -10.00 -2.10
CA GLU A 20 -7.49 -10.56 -3.42
C GLU A 20 -7.78 -9.48 -4.47
N GLN A 21 -8.53 -8.44 -4.11
CA GLN A 21 -8.82 -7.32 -5.00
C GLN A 21 -7.56 -6.50 -5.27
N VAL A 22 -6.73 -6.27 -4.25
CA VAL A 22 -5.43 -5.60 -4.42
C VAL A 22 -4.52 -6.43 -5.33
N ALA A 23 -4.44 -7.75 -5.12
CA ALA A 23 -3.67 -8.64 -5.98
C ALA A 23 -4.18 -8.66 -7.44
N ARG A 24 -5.49 -8.47 -7.65
CA ARG A 24 -6.07 -8.34 -8.99
C ARG A 24 -5.75 -6.99 -9.64
N MET A 25 -5.65 -5.93 -8.84
CA MET A 25 -5.32 -4.58 -9.31
C MET A 25 -3.84 -4.44 -9.68
N LEU A 26 -2.94 -5.07 -8.91
CA LEU A 26 -1.49 -5.02 -9.14
C LEU A 26 -1.00 -6.28 -9.87
N PRO A 27 -0.78 -6.24 -11.20
CA PRO A 27 -0.27 -7.38 -11.94
C PRO A 27 1.10 -7.81 -11.40
N GLY A 28 1.26 -9.09 -11.10
CA GLY A 28 2.48 -9.68 -10.54
C GLY A 28 2.57 -9.68 -9.01
N ILE A 29 1.63 -9.04 -8.30
CA ILE A 29 1.55 -9.11 -6.83
C ILE A 29 0.47 -10.12 -6.43
N THR A 30 0.88 -11.17 -5.72
CA THR A 30 -0.04 -12.18 -5.19
C THR A 30 -0.48 -11.85 -3.77
N THR A 31 -1.59 -12.44 -3.33
CA THR A 31 -2.04 -12.36 -1.92
C THR A 31 -0.98 -12.88 -0.94
N ALA A 32 -0.21 -13.89 -1.34
CA ALA A 32 0.94 -14.41 -0.59
C ALA A 32 2.05 -13.36 -0.45
N ARG A 33 2.38 -12.64 -1.53
CA ARG A 33 3.35 -11.53 -1.49
C ARG A 33 2.87 -10.38 -0.60
N LEU A 34 1.57 -10.06 -0.63
CA LEU A 34 0.96 -9.10 0.31
C LEU A 34 1.04 -9.59 1.77
N ALA A 35 0.88 -10.88 2.02
CA ALA A 35 1.03 -11.45 3.36
C ALA A 35 2.47 -11.39 3.86
N MET A 36 3.43 -11.67 2.98
CA MET A 36 4.86 -11.54 3.28
C MET A 36 5.22 -10.08 3.62
N TRP A 37 4.75 -9.12 2.82
CA TRP A 37 4.95 -7.70 3.08
C TRP A 37 4.38 -7.24 4.44
N ARG A 38 3.19 -7.75 4.82
CA ARG A 38 2.63 -7.51 6.15
C ARG A 38 3.54 -8.00 7.28
N TYR A 39 4.18 -9.15 7.09
CA TYR A 39 5.12 -9.71 8.07
C TYR A 39 6.44 -8.90 8.13
N GLU A 40 6.95 -8.50 6.98
CA GLU A 40 8.18 -7.69 6.87
C GLU A 40 7.99 -6.21 7.28
N GLY A 41 6.74 -5.77 7.51
CA GLY A 41 6.44 -4.35 7.75
C GLY A 41 6.64 -3.47 6.52
N LYS A 42 6.62 -4.05 5.32
CA LYS A 42 6.74 -3.37 4.03
C LYS A 42 5.38 -3.33 3.33
N GLY A 43 5.30 -2.54 2.25
CA GLY A 43 4.12 -2.53 1.37
C GLY A 43 3.03 -1.51 1.76
N PRO A 44 1.85 -1.59 1.12
CA PRO A 44 0.78 -0.64 1.33
C PRO A 44 0.16 -0.78 2.73
N LYS A 45 -0.31 0.32 3.28
CA LYS A 45 -0.95 0.35 4.60
C LYS A 45 -2.15 -0.59 4.63
N PHE A 46 -2.19 -1.46 5.63
CA PHE A 46 -3.27 -2.40 5.84
C PHE A 46 -4.03 -2.05 7.12
N ARG A 47 -5.35 -2.25 7.10
CA ARG A 47 -6.21 -2.21 8.29
C ARG A 47 -6.70 -3.60 8.61
N LYS A 48 -6.61 -3.99 9.88
CA LYS A 48 -7.15 -5.27 10.35
C LYS A 48 -8.58 -5.06 10.86
N ALA A 49 -9.55 -5.66 10.19
CA ALA A 49 -10.96 -5.67 10.58
C ALA A 49 -11.34 -7.10 11.01
N GLY A 50 -11.06 -7.43 12.27
CA GLY A 50 -11.31 -8.76 12.83
C GLY A 50 -10.48 -9.85 12.14
N ARG A 51 -11.16 -10.74 11.39
CA ARG A 51 -10.53 -11.82 10.62
C ARG A 51 -10.06 -11.38 9.23
N SER A 52 -10.54 -10.23 8.74
CA SER A 52 -10.25 -9.75 7.39
C SER A 52 -9.20 -8.64 7.42
N VAL A 53 -8.35 -8.61 6.41
CA VAL A 53 -7.40 -7.52 6.15
C VAL A 53 -7.96 -6.67 5.03
N LEU A 54 -8.05 -5.37 5.26
CA LEU A 54 -8.58 -4.40 4.31
C LEU A 54 -7.46 -3.41 3.93
N TYR A 55 -7.47 -3.02 2.67
CA TYR A 55 -6.61 -1.98 2.12
C TYR A 55 -7.50 -0.83 1.65
N ALA A 56 -7.14 0.41 1.95
CA ALA A 56 -7.81 1.53 1.28
C ALA A 56 -7.17 1.71 -0.10
N LEU A 57 -8.00 1.87 -1.14
CA LEU A 57 -7.52 2.13 -2.50
C LEU A 57 -6.54 3.32 -2.53
N ASP A 58 -6.92 4.44 -1.92
CA ASP A 58 -6.10 5.66 -1.82
C ASP A 58 -4.71 5.40 -1.21
N GLU A 59 -4.64 4.62 -0.11
CA GLU A 59 -3.37 4.29 0.53
C GLU A 59 -2.51 3.31 -0.30
N VAL A 60 -3.16 2.44 -1.08
CA VAL A 60 -2.46 1.55 -2.01
C VAL A 60 -1.88 2.36 -3.16
N GLU A 61 -2.63 3.29 -3.74
CA GLU A 61 -2.16 4.18 -4.79
C GLU A 61 -1.00 5.06 -4.31
N ALA A 62 -1.16 5.72 -3.17
CA ALA A 62 -0.10 6.54 -2.56
C ALA A 62 1.18 5.72 -2.29
N TRP A 63 1.04 4.44 -1.91
CA TRP A 63 2.18 3.55 -1.74
C TRP A 63 2.85 3.18 -3.08
N ILE A 64 2.07 2.93 -4.13
CA ILE A 64 2.61 2.68 -5.49
C ILE A 64 3.39 3.91 -5.96
N GLU A 65 2.81 5.11 -5.81
CA GLU A 65 3.47 6.36 -6.17
C GLU A 65 4.76 6.57 -5.36
N SER A 66 4.73 6.28 -4.06
CA SER A 66 5.93 6.33 -3.21
C SER A 66 6.99 5.27 -3.57
N THR A 67 6.61 4.20 -4.26
CA THR A 67 7.52 3.13 -4.71
C THR A 67 8.19 3.48 -6.04
N VAL A 68 7.74 4.54 -6.72
CA VAL A 68 8.38 5.05 -7.96
C VAL A 68 9.80 5.48 -7.63
N ARG A 69 10.77 4.69 -8.08
CA ARG A 69 12.20 5.01 -7.97
C ARG A 69 12.69 5.49 -9.33
N GLN A 70 13.10 6.76 -9.40
CA GLN A 70 13.58 7.38 -10.66
C GLN A 70 15.08 7.20 -10.89
N SER A 71 15.87 6.82 -9.88
CA SER A 71 17.29 6.52 -10.05
C SER A 71 17.72 5.32 -9.22
N THR A 72 18.35 4.36 -9.89
CA THR A 72 19.19 3.30 -9.32
C THR A 72 20.67 3.67 -9.41
N SER A 73 21.03 4.96 -9.34
CA SER A 73 22.42 5.34 -9.07
C SER A 73 22.69 5.11 -7.59
N ASP A 74 23.10 3.88 -7.32
CA ASP A 74 24.13 3.62 -6.32
C ASP A 74 25.40 4.31 -6.84
N ASP A 75 25.59 5.57 -6.46
CA ASP A 75 26.89 6.25 -6.55
C ASP A 75 27.36 6.38 -5.10
N ASP A 76 27.81 5.25 -4.55
CA ASP A 76 28.52 5.19 -3.28
C ASP A 76 29.98 4.84 -3.64
N TRP A 77 30.83 5.86 -3.70
CA TRP A 77 32.27 5.80 -3.94
C TRP A 77 33.04 5.62 -2.63
#